data_AF-A0AAQ3KMH4-F1
#
_entry.id   AF-A0AAQ3KMH4-F1
#
_cell.length_a   1.000
_cell.length_b   1.000
_cell.length_c   1.000
_cell.angle_alpha   90.00
_cell.angle_beta   90.00
_cell.angle_gamma   90.00
#
_symmetry.space_group_name_H-M   'P 1'
#
loop_
_entity.id
_entity.type
_entity.pdbx_description
1 polymer ?
#
loop_
_entity_poly.entity_id
_entity_poly.type
_entity_poly.pdbx_seq_one_letter_code
_entity_poly.pdbx_strand_id
1 'polypeptide(L)'
;MGIVPLCFKPGEDADTLGLTGHERYTIHLPSNVSDIKPGQVVKVTTDNGKSFVCTVRFDTEVELAYYNHGGILPYVIRSLISSNN
;
A
#
# COMPACT_ATOMS: atom_id res chain seq x y z
N MET A 1 -0.42 -11.39 4.23
CA MET A 1 -0.95 -11.27 2.86
C MET A 1 -0.18 -10.26 2.02
N GLY A 2 0.61 -9.32 2.58
CA GLY A 2 1.59 -8.55 1.80
C GLY A 2 1.00 -7.70 0.67
N ILE A 3 -0.27 -7.29 0.79
CA ILE A 3 -0.96 -6.44 -0.18
C ILE A 3 -0.87 -4.99 0.34
N VAL A 4 -0.63 -4.04 -0.57
CA VAL A 4 -0.66 -2.61 -0.25
C VAL A 4 -2.10 -2.10 -0.45
N PRO A 5 -2.81 -1.68 0.62
CA PRO A 5 -4.14 -1.14 0.49
C PRO A 5 -4.09 0.30 -0.05
N LEU A 6 -4.73 0.55 -1.18
CA LEU A 6 -4.83 1.88 -1.78
C LEU A 6 -6.27 2.39 -1.73
N CYS A 7 -6.42 3.69 -1.48
CA CYS A 7 -7.71 4.35 -1.43
C CYS A 7 -7.67 5.63 -2.27
N PHE A 8 -8.69 5.85 -3.10
CA PHE A 8 -8.89 7.11 -3.81
C PHE A 8 -9.06 8.28 -2.82
N LYS A 9 -8.89 9.51 -3.28
CA LYS A 9 -9.21 10.67 -2.45
C LYS A 9 -10.73 10.77 -2.23
N PRO A 10 -11.17 11.43 -1.15
CA PRO A 10 -12.59 11.66 -0.93
C PRO A 10 -13.24 12.34 -2.15
N GLY A 11 -14.31 11.75 -2.67
CA GLY A 11 -15.00 12.24 -3.86
C GLY A 11 -14.40 11.79 -5.20
N GLU A 12 -13.32 10.99 -5.18
CA GLU A 12 -12.78 10.31 -6.36
C GLU A 12 -13.10 8.81 -6.31
N ASP A 13 -13.26 8.24 -7.48
CA ASP A 13 -13.51 6.82 -7.74
C ASP A 13 -13.06 6.47 -9.16
N ALA A 14 -13.31 5.23 -9.59
CA ALA A 14 -12.93 4.79 -10.93
C ALA A 14 -13.67 5.57 -12.04
N ASP A 15 -14.95 5.87 -11.86
CA ASP A 15 -15.77 6.51 -12.89
C ASP A 15 -15.42 7.99 -13.08
N THR A 16 -15.26 8.73 -11.98
CA THR A 16 -14.83 10.14 -11.95
C THR A 16 -13.43 10.32 -12.55
N LEU A 17 -12.54 9.34 -12.38
CA LEU A 17 -11.21 9.31 -13.00
C LEU A 17 -11.22 8.70 -14.42
N GLY A 18 -12.37 8.14 -14.85
CA GLY A 18 -12.56 7.45 -16.12
C GLY A 18 -11.65 6.25 -16.30
N LEU A 19 -11.39 5.50 -15.23
CA LEU A 19 -10.58 4.29 -15.22
C LEU A 19 -11.45 3.12 -15.69
N THR A 20 -11.00 2.41 -16.71
CA THR A 20 -11.75 1.29 -17.30
C THR A 20 -11.35 -0.06 -16.69
N GLY A 21 -10.19 -0.13 -16.05
CA GLY A 21 -9.60 -1.36 -15.53
C GLY A 21 -8.77 -2.13 -16.56
N HIS A 22 -8.73 -1.67 -17.82
CA HIS A 22 -7.90 -2.23 -18.88
C HIS A 22 -6.51 -1.59 -18.97
N GLU A 23 -6.29 -0.51 -18.24
CA GLU A 23 -5.01 0.20 -18.19
C GLU A 23 -3.95 -0.58 -17.42
N ARG A 24 -2.69 -0.36 -17.75
CA ARG A 24 -1.57 -0.78 -16.90
C ARG A 24 -1.25 0.29 -15.87
N TYR A 25 -1.39 -0.06 -14.60
CA TYR A 25 -1.13 0.84 -13.47
C TYR A 25 0.32 0.73 -13.00
N THR A 26 0.96 1.87 -12.78
CA THR A 26 2.25 2.01 -12.11
C THR A 26 2.04 2.81 -10.83
N ILE A 27 2.27 2.17 -9.69
CA ILE A 27 2.14 2.80 -8.36
C ILE A 27 3.54 3.24 -7.90
N HIS A 28 3.73 4.53 -7.72
CA HIS A 28 5.01 5.13 -7.31
C HIS A 28 5.16 5.03 -5.79
N LEU A 29 5.56 3.86 -5.32
CA LEU A 29 5.91 3.58 -3.92
C LEU A 29 7.41 3.79 -3.67
N PRO A 30 7.82 4.14 -2.44
CA PRO A 30 9.22 4.07 -2.03
C PRO A 30 9.80 2.66 -2.22
N SER A 31 11.08 2.57 -2.58
CA SER A 31 11.76 1.28 -2.78
C SER A 31 11.86 0.45 -1.49
N ASN A 32 11.90 1.11 -0.33
CA ASN A 32 11.96 0.46 0.98
C ASN A 32 10.65 0.67 1.74
N VAL A 33 10.16 -0.41 2.36
CA VAL A 33 8.95 -0.39 3.18
C VAL A 33 9.10 0.53 4.39
N SER A 34 10.31 0.62 4.95
CA SER A 34 10.60 1.49 6.10
C SER A 34 10.43 2.99 5.79
N ASP A 35 10.43 3.37 4.51
CA ASP A 35 10.21 4.76 4.08
C ASP A 35 8.72 5.07 3.90
N ILE A 36 7.85 4.06 3.97
CA ILE A 36 6.41 4.24 3.86
C ILE A 36 5.86 4.72 5.20
N LYS A 37 5.06 5.80 5.17
CA LYS A 37 4.40 6.35 6.36
C LYS A 37 2.92 5.99 6.40
N PRO A 38 2.31 5.85 7.59
CA PRO A 38 0.88 5.72 7.71
C PRO A 38 0.13 6.87 7.01
N GLY A 39 -0.89 6.55 6.22
CA GLY A 39 -1.65 7.53 5.45
C GLY A 39 -0.88 8.24 4.32
N GLN A 40 0.28 7.73 3.90
CA GLN A 40 1.07 8.35 2.84
C GLN A 40 0.30 8.45 1.52
N VAL A 41 0.41 9.60 0.86
CA VAL A 41 -0.12 9.80 -0.49
C VAL A 41 0.91 9.38 -1.52
N VAL A 42 0.49 8.57 -2.49
CA VAL A 42 1.31 8.06 -3.59
C VAL A 42 0.70 8.43 -4.92
N LYS A 43 1.55 8.66 -5.92
CA LYS A 43 1.12 8.88 -7.29
C LYS A 43 0.87 7.54 -7.97
N VAL A 44 -0.21 7.46 -8.73
CA VAL A 44 -0.51 6.33 -9.63
C VAL A 44 -0.56 6.88 -11.05
N THR A 45 0.11 6.20 -11.98
CA THR A 45 0.11 6.54 -13.40
C THR A 45 -0.32 5.34 -14.21
N THR A 46 -1.14 5.59 -15.22
CA THR A 46 -1.54 4.57 -16.20
C THR A 46 -0.73 4.72 -17.49
N ASP A 47 -0.66 3.65 -18.27
CA ASP A 47 -0.03 3.62 -19.60
C ASP A 47 -0.74 4.51 -20.64
N ASN A 48 -2.03 4.76 -20.46
CA ASN A 48 -2.79 5.73 -21.26
C ASN A 48 -2.50 7.21 -20.91
N GLY A 49 -1.56 7.48 -19.99
CA GLY A 49 -1.11 8.83 -19.64
C GLY A 49 -1.91 9.52 -18.52
N LYS A 50 -2.96 8.89 -17.97
CA LYS A 50 -3.65 9.45 -16.80
C LYS A 50 -2.78 9.32 -15.55
N SER A 51 -2.92 10.29 -14.65
CA SER A 51 -2.27 10.23 -13.34
C SER A 51 -3.17 10.79 -12.26
N PHE A 52 -3.22 10.10 -11.13
CA PHE A 52 -4.00 10.47 -9.96
C PHE A 52 -3.22 10.13 -8.69
N VAL A 53 -3.77 10.49 -7.54
CA VAL A 53 -3.15 10.22 -6.25
C VAL A 53 -4.02 9.28 -5.42
N CYS A 54 -3.39 8.34 -4.74
CA CYS A 54 -4.04 7.46 -3.79
C CYS A 54 -3.43 7.63 -2.41
N THR A 55 -4.22 7.39 -1.37
CA THR A 55 -3.73 7.24 -0.01
C THR A 55 -3.42 5.76 0.23
N VAL A 56 -2.21 5.47 0.68
CA VAL A 56 -1.83 4.15 1.19
C VAL A 56 -2.44 4.01 2.58
N ARG A 57 -3.37 3.06 2.74
CA ARG A 57 -4.14 2.83 3.96
C ARG A 57 -3.44 1.87 4.91
N PHE A 58 -2.17 2.15 5.19
CA PHE A 58 -1.58 1.71 6.44
C PHE A 58 -1.98 2.75 7.48
N ASP A 59 -2.81 2.37 8.43
CA ASP A 59 -3.36 3.28 9.43
C ASP A 59 -2.44 3.34 10.68
N THR A 60 -1.57 2.34 10.87
CA THR A 60 -0.60 2.28 11.98
C THR A 60 0.78 1.78 11.55
N GLU A 61 1.82 2.08 12.34
CA GLU A 61 3.18 1.54 12.13
C GLU A 61 3.23 0.01 12.29
N VAL A 62 2.34 -0.55 13.10
CA VAL A 62 2.24 -2.00 13.33
C VAL A 62 1.80 -2.72 12.04
N GLU A 63 0.89 -2.13 11.26
CA GLU A 63 0.47 -2.69 9.97
C GLU A 63 1.60 -2.68 8.94
N LEU A 64 2.43 -1.63 8.94
CA LEU A 64 3.65 -1.58 8.12
C LEU A 64 4.64 -2.68 8.53
N ALA A 65 4.80 -2.92 9.83
CA ALA A 65 5.62 -4.03 10.32
C ALA A 65 5.07 -5.38 9.85
N TYR A 66 3.76 -5.59 9.92
CA TYR A 66 3.13 -6.81 9.40
C TYR A 66 3.36 -6.97 7.90
N TYR A 67 3.21 -5.90 7.12
CA TYR A 67 3.46 -5.92 5.69
C TYR A 67 4.92 -6.29 5.37
N ASN A 68 5.90 -5.68 6.06
CA ASN A 68 7.33 -5.97 5.89
C ASN A 68 7.69 -7.44 6.19
N HIS A 69 6.95 -8.08 7.11
CA HIS A 69 7.14 -9.48 7.46
C HIS A 69 6.32 -10.45 6.60
N GLY A 70 5.61 -9.97 5.56
CA GLY A 70 4.75 -10.78 4.69
C GLY A 70 3.36 -11.08 5.28
N GLY A 71 3.07 -10.57 6.47
CA GLY A 71 1.78 -10.65 7.14
C GLY A 71 1.89 -10.76 8.66
N ILE A 72 0.73 -10.69 9.32
CA ILE A 72 0.62 -10.79 10.78
C ILE A 72 1.10 -12.15 11.32
N LEU A 73 0.72 -13.27 10.69
CA LEU A 73 1.08 -14.60 11.18
C LEU A 73 2.60 -14.85 11.13
N PRO A 74 3.31 -14.57 10.01
CA PRO A 74 4.77 -14.61 9.98
C PRO A 74 5.44 -13.70 11.01
N TYR A 75 4.91 -12.49 11.22
CA TYR A 75 5.42 -11.57 12.24
C TYR A 75 5.34 -12.18 13.64
N VAL A 76 4.14 -12.65 14.04
CA VAL A 76 3.91 -13.22 15.37
C VAL A 76 4.76 -14.47 15.60
N ILE A 77 4.85 -15.38 14.62
CA ILE A 77 5.68 -16.60 14.76
C ILE A 77 7.15 -16.23 14.98
N ARG A 78 7.69 -15.27 14.22
CA ARG A 78 9.07 -14.80 14.39
C ARG A 78 9.30 -14.13 15.75
N SER A 79 8.34 -13.31 16.20
CA SER A 79 8.41 -12.70 17.53
C SER A 79 8.41 -13.76 18.64
N LEU A 80 7.54 -14.78 18.56
CA LEU A 80 7.49 -15.86 19.55
C LEU A 80 8.79 -16.67 19.61
N ILE A 81 9.39 -17.00 18.47
CA ILE A 81 10.69 -17.69 18.42
C ILE A 81 11.80 -16.83 19.03
N SER A 82 11.78 -15.51 18.75
CA SER A 82 12.79 -14.58 19.29
C SER A 82 12.63 -14.31 20.78
N SER A 83 11.42 -14.38 21.33
CA SER A 83 11.14 -14.16 22.76
C SER A 83 11.40 -15.39 23.63
N ASN A 84 11.61 -16.56 23.03
CA ASN A 84 11.83 -17.82 23.74
C ASN A 84 13.33 -18.20 23.86
N ASN A 85 14.22 -17.21 23.73
CA ASN A 85 15.64 -17.21 24.10
C ASN A 85 15.88 -16.12 25.16
#